data_AF-A0A9P0AV89-F1
#
_entry.id   AF-A0A9P0AV89-F1
#
_cell.length_a   1.000
_cell.length_b   1.000
_cell.length_c   1.000
_cell.angle_alpha   90.00
_cell.angle_beta   90.00
_cell.angle_gamma   90.00
#
_symmetry.space_group_name_H-M   'P 1'
#
loop_
_entity.id
_entity.type
_entity.pdbx_description
1 polymer ?
#
loop_
_entity_poly.entity_id
_entity_poly.type
_entity_poly.pdbx_seq_one_letter_code
_entity_poly.pdbx_strand_id
1 'polypeptide(L)'
;MVQVTHYPQDEESNTSEKTTRRSSENACQSIAFRDLESASNGLKKAVEANDPVLGRKCIEFFDLLLGNKENLIPVLKCLSEIMPPKDLSNCHSPSAPPMNGCASHNWVQELTEKLRENILLEIDKHAEYILKKKEFLDVCFVDLKTILTRDTLRLSNEILVYDAIKRRVEKEKKNKNAGSCCTWDNLIRAPRYGCMSMVDFSREPKSNPSLNLEERLCIEQYILNRGAGKNPQPLPHKGSQPRLYTNERPHKLSSRSYSRESSPSSTCSKKSTKDKVIINLLSCFTAVFD
;
A
#
# COMPACT_ATOMS: atom_id res chain seq x y z
N MET A 1 -60.41 55.89 59.45
CA MET A 1 -59.20 56.61 59.03
C MET A 1 -58.55 55.81 57.91
N VAL A 2 -58.37 56.43 56.73
CA VAL A 2 -57.51 56.03 55.58
C VAL A 2 -57.88 54.68 54.91
N GLN A 3 -58.45 54.54 53.70
CA GLN A 3 -58.48 55.25 52.40
C GLN A 3 -57.19 55.18 51.54
N VAL A 4 -57.31 54.51 50.38
CA VAL A 4 -56.60 54.70 49.07
C VAL A 4 -55.10 54.31 49.06
N THR A 5 -54.52 53.60 48.09
CA THR A 5 -54.15 53.97 46.68
C THR A 5 -53.56 52.73 45.97
N HIS A 6 -53.90 52.40 44.71
CA HIS A 6 -53.35 52.89 43.43
C HIS A 6 -51.84 52.60 43.15
N TYR A 7 -51.60 51.94 41.99
CA TYR A 7 -50.48 51.89 41.00
C TYR A 7 -49.30 52.91 41.15
N PRO A 8 -48.10 52.78 40.48
CA PRO A 8 -47.80 52.14 39.18
C PRO A 8 -46.39 51.47 39.02
N GLN A 9 -46.11 51.16 37.75
CA GLN A 9 -44.89 50.79 37.01
C GLN A 9 -43.54 51.27 37.57
N ASP A 10 -42.51 50.44 37.35
CA ASP A 10 -41.22 50.89 36.81
C ASP A 10 -40.89 50.07 35.55
N GLU A 11 -40.63 50.80 34.46
CA GLU A 11 -39.97 50.32 33.25
C GLU A 11 -38.47 50.20 33.52
N GLU A 12 -37.87 49.05 33.19
CA GLU A 12 -36.51 49.08 32.63
C GLU A 12 -36.50 48.32 31.31
N SER A 13 -36.33 49.12 30.27
CA SER A 13 -35.82 48.76 28.96
C SER A 13 -34.52 47.96 29.04
N ASN A 14 -34.45 46.84 28.33
CA ASN A 14 -33.46 46.75 27.25
C ASN A 14 -33.74 45.59 26.28
N THR A 15 -34.00 46.04 25.06
CA THR A 15 -33.77 45.43 23.75
C THR A 15 -32.59 44.46 23.66
N SER A 16 -32.75 43.49 22.74
CA SER A 16 -31.68 42.68 22.14
C SER A 16 -31.11 41.60 23.09
N GLU A 17 -31.03 40.31 22.78
CA GLU A 17 -30.47 39.74 21.56
C GLU A 17 -31.12 38.39 21.26
N LYS A 18 -31.96 38.42 20.24
CA LYS A 18 -32.24 37.27 19.40
C LYS A 18 -31.03 37.08 18.48
N THR A 19 -29.88 36.58 18.95
CA THR A 19 -28.80 35.99 18.12
C THR A 19 -27.73 35.34 18.99
N THR A 20 -27.89 34.06 19.38
CA THR A 20 -26.74 33.16 19.53
C THR A 20 -27.12 31.68 19.41
N ARG A 21 -27.92 31.35 18.38
CA ARG A 21 -27.96 30.00 17.80
C ARG A 21 -27.38 30.07 16.40
N ARG A 22 -26.08 30.34 16.31
CA ARG A 22 -25.23 30.26 15.11
C ARG A 22 -23.84 30.74 15.50
N SER A 23 -23.04 29.87 16.12
CA SER A 23 -21.57 30.00 16.22
C SER A 23 -20.99 28.74 16.90
N SER A 24 -21.23 27.57 16.31
CA SER A 24 -20.36 26.40 16.51
C SER A 24 -19.93 25.73 15.20
N GLU A 25 -20.40 26.26 14.07
CA GLU A 25 -19.84 26.03 12.74
C GLU A 25 -18.88 27.19 12.46
N ASN A 26 -17.57 26.93 12.58
CA ASN A 26 -16.43 27.71 12.06
C ASN A 26 -15.29 27.82 13.07
N ALA A 27 -14.71 26.67 13.41
CA ALA A 27 -13.28 26.58 13.69
C ALA A 27 -12.76 25.23 13.22
N CYS A 28 -13.11 24.82 11.98
CA CYS A 28 -12.33 23.80 11.29
C CYS A 28 -11.02 24.44 10.85
N GLN A 29 -10.12 24.69 11.81
CA GLN A 29 -8.76 25.07 11.50
C GLN A 29 -8.20 23.96 10.61
N SER A 30 -7.83 24.36 9.38
CA SER A 30 -7.08 23.53 8.46
C SER A 30 -5.73 23.28 9.12
N ILE A 31 -5.58 22.11 9.75
CA ILE A 31 -4.30 21.68 10.31
C ILE A 31 -3.46 21.31 9.10
N ALA A 32 -2.64 22.26 8.64
CA ALA A 32 -1.72 22.04 7.55
C ALA A 32 -0.42 21.44 8.11
N PHE A 33 -0.21 20.13 7.90
CA PHE A 33 1.07 19.50 8.16
C PHE A 33 2.09 19.99 7.12
N ARG A 34 3.30 20.35 7.57
CA ARG A 34 4.36 20.88 6.70
C ARG A 34 5.28 19.78 6.16
N ASP A 35 5.48 18.73 6.96
CA ASP A 35 6.38 17.63 6.66
C ASP A 35 5.88 16.30 7.25
N LEU A 36 6.58 15.22 6.87
CA LEU A 36 6.28 13.85 7.29
C LEU A 36 6.38 13.69 8.81
N GLU A 37 7.35 14.34 9.44
CA GLU A 37 7.62 14.24 10.88
C GLU A 37 6.49 14.86 11.70
N SER A 38 6.03 16.04 11.32
CA SER A 38 4.89 16.73 11.93
C SER A 38 3.62 15.89 11.82
N ALA A 39 3.37 15.27 10.67
CA ALA A 39 2.22 14.39 10.47
C ALA A 39 2.33 13.08 11.27
N SER A 40 3.53 12.51 11.39
CA SER A 40 3.79 11.31 12.21
C SER A 40 3.56 11.58 13.70
N ASN A 41 4.13 12.68 14.20
CA ASN A 41 3.93 13.11 15.58
C ASN A 41 2.46 13.48 15.85
N GLY A 42 1.79 14.11 14.88
CA GLY A 42 0.36 14.39 14.94
C GLY A 42 -0.48 13.12 15.03
N LEU A 43 -0.15 12.09 14.24
CA LEU A 43 -0.85 10.81 14.27
C LEU A 43 -0.61 10.07 15.60
N LYS A 44 0.62 10.05 16.13
CA LYS A 44 0.93 9.48 17.46
C LYS A 44 0.06 10.14 18.54
N LYS A 45 0.04 11.47 18.59
CA LYS A 45 -0.82 12.24 19.51
C LYS A 45 -2.30 11.98 19.33
N ALA A 46 -2.77 11.84 18.08
CA ALA A 46 -4.16 11.51 17.79
C ALA A 46 -4.56 10.13 18.33
N VAL A 47 -3.66 9.15 18.23
CA VAL A 47 -3.87 7.81 18.78
C VAL A 47 -3.91 7.85 20.31
N GLU A 48 -2.94 8.52 20.94
CA GLU A 48 -2.86 8.69 22.40
C GLU A 48 -4.09 9.42 22.98
N ALA A 49 -4.54 10.47 22.30
CA ALA A 49 -5.72 11.25 22.69
C ALA A 49 -7.05 10.62 22.24
N ASN A 50 -7.02 9.49 21.51
CA ASN A 50 -8.17 8.89 20.85
C ASN A 50 -9.01 9.89 20.02
N ASP A 51 -8.33 10.76 19.26
CA ASP A 51 -8.92 11.78 18.40
C ASP A 51 -8.99 11.30 16.93
N PRO A 52 -10.13 10.76 16.47
CA PRO A 52 -10.29 10.28 15.10
C PRO A 52 -10.29 11.40 14.06
N VAL A 53 -10.58 12.65 14.43
CA VAL A 53 -10.61 13.78 13.49
C VAL A 53 -9.19 14.18 13.12
N LEU A 54 -8.32 14.35 14.12
CA LEU A 54 -6.91 14.61 13.89
C LEU A 54 -6.25 13.44 13.16
N GLY A 55 -6.55 12.20 13.56
CA GLY A 55 -6.03 11.00 12.93
C GLY A 55 -6.38 10.91 11.44
N ARG A 56 -7.63 11.22 11.06
CA ARG A 56 -8.03 11.30 9.64
C ARG A 56 -7.25 12.35 8.86
N LYS A 57 -7.07 13.56 9.42
CA LYS A 57 -6.28 14.61 8.76
C LYS A 57 -4.81 14.19 8.54
N CYS A 58 -4.20 13.48 9.49
CA CYS A 58 -2.85 12.95 9.32
C CYS A 58 -2.79 11.89 8.20
N ILE A 59 -3.77 10.97 8.18
CA ILE A 59 -3.85 9.90 7.17
C ILE A 59 -4.11 10.48 5.77
N GLU A 60 -4.99 11.47 5.66
CA GLU A 60 -5.21 12.27 4.43
C GLU A 60 -3.90 12.87 3.92
N PHE A 61 -3.13 13.50 4.80
CA PHE A 61 -1.84 14.08 4.44
C PHE A 61 -0.84 13.02 3.98
N PHE A 62 -0.74 11.88 4.66
CA PHE A 62 0.10 10.78 4.21
C PHE A 62 -0.32 10.26 2.84
N ASP A 63 -1.62 10.11 2.58
CA ASP A 63 -2.13 9.67 1.28
C ASP A 63 -1.76 10.65 0.15
N LEU A 64 -1.80 11.96 0.42
CA LEU A 64 -1.35 12.98 -0.54
C LEU A 64 0.13 12.83 -0.90
N LEU A 65 0.99 12.49 0.07
CA LEU A 65 2.43 12.28 -0.12
C LEU A 65 2.73 11.08 -1.01
N LEU A 66 1.84 10.09 -1.10
CA LEU A 66 2.05 8.85 -1.86
C LEU A 66 2.22 9.06 -3.36
N GLY A 67 1.87 10.22 -3.89
CA GLY A 67 2.09 10.47 -5.31
C GLY A 67 3.51 10.89 -5.68
N ASN A 68 4.41 11.03 -4.71
CA ASN A 68 5.84 10.95 -4.98
C ASN A 68 6.33 9.56 -4.53
N LYS A 69 6.87 8.78 -5.47
CA LYS A 69 7.48 7.46 -5.22
C LYS A 69 8.61 7.50 -4.17
N GLU A 70 9.20 8.66 -3.90
CA GLU A 70 10.21 8.82 -2.87
C GLU A 70 9.67 8.68 -1.45
N ASN A 71 8.41 9.06 -1.24
CA ASN A 71 7.77 9.08 0.07
C ASN A 71 7.18 7.73 0.48
N LEU A 72 7.06 6.77 -0.44
CA LEU A 72 6.40 5.48 -0.17
C LEU A 72 7.04 4.72 1.00
N ILE A 73 8.38 4.59 1.01
CA ILE A 73 9.09 3.89 2.08
C ILE A 73 9.11 4.67 3.39
N PRO A 74 9.42 5.99 3.42
CA PRO A 74 9.29 6.79 4.63
C PRO A 74 7.91 6.73 5.28
N VAL A 75 6.83 6.91 4.49
CA VAL A 75 5.46 6.84 5.00
C VAL A 75 5.15 5.44 5.55
N LEU A 76 5.54 4.38 4.83
CA LEU A 76 5.35 3.00 5.29
C LEU A 76 6.04 2.74 6.64
N LYS A 77 7.29 3.21 6.80
CA LYS A 77 8.04 3.10 8.06
C LYS A 77 7.33 3.83 9.19
N CYS A 78 6.91 5.07 8.97
CA CYS A 78 6.17 5.84 9.96
C CYS A 78 4.89 5.11 10.40
N LEU A 79 4.14 4.51 9.46
CA LEU A 79 2.95 3.73 9.82
C LEU A 79 3.29 2.49 10.63
N SER A 80 4.35 1.77 10.28
CA SER A 80 4.74 0.56 11.00
C SER A 80 5.31 0.83 12.39
N GLU A 81 5.82 2.03 12.67
CA GLU A 81 6.17 2.46 14.03
C GLU A 81 4.94 2.76 14.89
N ILE A 82 3.89 3.34 14.30
CA ILE A 82 2.67 3.75 15.02
C ILE A 82 1.75 2.56 15.23
N MET A 83 1.55 1.77 14.17
CA MET A 83 0.71 0.59 14.15
C MET A 83 1.42 -0.49 13.33
N PRO A 84 2.22 -1.36 13.97
CA PRO A 84 2.90 -2.43 13.28
C PRO A 84 1.87 -3.31 12.55
N PRO A 85 2.20 -3.79 11.34
CA PRO A 85 1.31 -4.69 10.62
C PRO A 85 1.00 -5.90 11.52
N LYS A 86 -0.27 -6.27 11.59
CA LYS A 86 -0.71 -7.47 12.29
C LYS A 86 -0.15 -8.68 11.56
N ASP A 87 1.01 -9.18 11.98
CA ASP A 87 1.45 -10.48 11.51
C ASP A 87 0.87 -11.57 12.41
N LEU A 88 0.27 -12.56 11.73
CA LEU A 88 -0.32 -13.77 12.27
C LEU A 88 0.61 -14.40 13.31
N SER A 89 0.25 -14.24 14.58
CA SER A 89 0.77 -15.01 15.70
C SER A 89 0.36 -16.48 15.59
N ASN A 90 0.90 -17.21 14.63
CA ASN A 90 1.27 -18.60 14.84
C ASN A 90 2.78 -18.55 15.15
N CYS A 91 3.17 -18.29 16.40
CA CYS A 91 3.64 -19.39 17.25
C CYS A 91 3.12 -19.41 18.70
N HIS A 92 2.25 -18.49 19.13
CA HIS A 92 1.65 -18.57 20.48
C HIS A 92 0.22 -18.03 20.44
N SER A 93 -0.73 -18.85 20.00
CA SER A 93 -2.11 -18.65 20.41
C SER A 93 -2.15 -18.88 21.92
N PRO A 94 -2.51 -17.90 22.78
CA PRO A 94 -2.93 -18.26 24.11
C PRO A 94 -4.14 -19.19 23.97
N SER A 95 -4.10 -20.37 24.60
CA SER A 95 -5.19 -21.36 24.58
C SER A 95 -6.46 -20.91 25.30
N ALA A 96 -6.58 -19.63 25.64
CA ALA A 96 -7.76 -19.06 26.26
C ALA A 96 -8.68 -18.49 25.16
N PRO A 97 -9.98 -18.83 25.16
CA PRO A 97 -10.93 -18.20 24.25
C PRO A 97 -10.91 -16.68 24.44
N PRO A 98 -11.02 -15.89 23.36
CA PRO A 98 -11.06 -14.44 23.48
C PRO A 98 -12.24 -14.08 24.39
N MET A 99 -11.96 -13.35 25.47
CA MET A 99 -13.04 -12.77 26.27
C MET A 99 -13.84 -11.84 25.36
N ASN A 100 -15.09 -12.20 25.10
CA ASN A 100 -16.06 -11.36 24.41
C ASN A 100 -16.24 -10.06 25.20
N GLY A 101 -15.52 -8.99 24.82
CA GLY A 101 -15.55 -7.76 25.62
C GLY A 101 -14.63 -6.63 25.17
N CYS A 102 -14.54 -6.35 23.87
CA CYS A 102 -14.28 -5.00 23.31
C CYS A 102 -13.99 -5.12 21.80
N ALA A 103 -15.04 -5.31 21.00
CA ALA A 103 -14.98 -4.87 19.61
C ALA A 103 -15.16 -3.35 19.59
N SER A 104 -14.27 -2.59 20.24
CA SER A 104 -14.21 -1.16 19.98
C SER A 104 -13.74 -1.04 18.53
N HIS A 105 -14.52 -0.34 17.71
CA HIS A 105 -14.08 0.05 16.37
C HIS A 105 -12.77 0.83 16.51
N ASN A 106 -11.64 0.15 16.34
CA ASN A 106 -10.33 0.78 16.38
C ASN A 106 -10.15 1.52 15.05
N TRP A 107 -10.70 2.74 15.00
CA TRP A 107 -10.63 3.63 13.84
C TRP A 107 -9.19 3.79 13.34
N VAL A 108 -8.19 3.72 14.24
CA VAL A 108 -6.77 3.78 13.89
C VAL A 108 -6.39 2.61 13.00
N GLN A 109 -6.80 1.40 13.38
CA GLN A 109 -6.51 0.19 12.62
C GLN A 109 -7.12 0.28 11.22
N GLU A 110 -8.39 0.63 11.11
CA GLU A 110 -9.08 0.74 9.82
C GLU A 110 -8.39 1.76 8.89
N LEU A 111 -8.06 2.95 9.40
CA LEU A 111 -7.42 4.00 8.59
C LEU A 111 -6.00 3.63 8.17
N THR A 112 -5.22 3.05 9.10
CA THR A 112 -3.84 2.65 8.82
C THR A 112 -3.76 1.47 7.86
N GLU A 113 -4.68 0.51 7.94
CA GLU A 113 -4.80 -0.61 6.98
C GLU A 113 -5.13 -0.10 5.57
N LYS A 114 -6.15 0.76 5.43
CA LYS A 114 -6.49 1.37 4.13
C LYS A 114 -5.33 2.16 3.52
N LEU A 115 -4.61 2.92 4.34
CA LEU A 115 -3.45 3.68 3.88
C LEU A 115 -2.29 2.75 3.48
N ARG A 116 -2.06 1.68 4.25
CA ARG A 116 -1.06 0.66 3.93
C ARG A 116 -1.37 -0.01 2.59
N GLU A 117 -2.64 -0.35 2.33
CA GLU A 117 -3.06 -0.87 1.02
C GLU A 117 -2.79 0.12 -0.11
N ASN A 118 -3.12 1.42 0.08
CA ASN A 118 -2.79 2.45 -0.91
C ASN A 118 -1.28 2.56 -1.17
N ILE A 119 -0.45 2.45 -0.12
CA ILE A 119 1.01 2.44 -0.26
C ILE A 119 1.46 1.23 -1.07
N LEU A 120 0.95 0.03 -0.76
CA LEU A 120 1.31 -1.21 -1.46
C LEU A 120 0.95 -1.13 -2.95
N LEU A 121 -0.21 -0.56 -3.29
CA LEU A 121 -0.60 -0.35 -4.69
C LEU A 121 0.34 0.60 -5.44
N GLU A 122 0.85 1.65 -4.78
CA GLU A 122 1.84 2.55 -5.39
C GLU A 122 3.24 1.93 -5.46
N ILE A 123 3.61 1.11 -4.47
CA ILE A 123 4.82 0.30 -4.52
C ILE A 123 4.75 -0.66 -5.70
N ASP A 124 3.61 -1.31 -5.93
CA ASP A 124 3.41 -2.22 -7.07
C ASP A 124 3.69 -1.51 -8.40
N LYS A 125 3.23 -0.27 -8.57
CA LYS A 125 3.47 0.54 -9.78
C LYS A 125 4.92 0.96 -9.97
N HIS A 126 5.64 1.19 -8.87
CA HIS A 126 7.01 1.70 -8.86
C HIS A 126 8.04 0.68 -8.35
N ALA A 127 7.71 -0.62 -8.45
CA ALA A 127 8.42 -1.68 -7.74
C ALA A 127 9.91 -1.71 -8.03
N GLU A 128 10.33 -1.58 -9.31
CA GLU A 128 11.76 -1.59 -9.65
C GLU A 128 12.56 -0.47 -9.00
N TYR A 129 11.97 0.73 -8.94
CA TYR A 129 12.59 1.89 -8.30
C TYR A 129 12.70 1.68 -6.80
N ILE A 130 11.63 1.18 -6.17
CA ILE A 130 11.56 0.94 -4.74
C ILE A 130 12.52 -0.16 -4.30
N LEU A 131 12.54 -1.30 -5.00
CA LEU A 131 13.40 -2.42 -4.65
C LEU A 131 14.87 -2.02 -4.68
N LYS A 132 15.30 -1.14 -5.60
CA LYS A 132 16.70 -0.68 -5.72
C LYS A 132 17.15 0.26 -4.59
N LYS A 133 16.21 0.85 -3.83
CA LYS A 133 16.55 1.78 -2.75
C LYS A 133 17.29 1.12 -1.59
N LYS A 134 18.13 1.90 -0.90
CA LYS A 134 18.81 1.45 0.32
C LYS A 134 17.84 1.42 1.49
N GLU A 135 16.93 2.38 1.53
CA GLU A 135 15.92 2.58 2.58
C GLU A 135 14.89 1.44 2.62
N PHE A 136 14.67 0.76 1.49
CA PHE A 136 13.87 -0.45 1.41
C PHE A 136 14.40 -1.53 2.36
N LEU A 137 15.71 -1.57 2.58
CA LEU A 137 16.36 -2.54 3.45
C LEU A 137 16.21 -2.21 4.94
N ASP A 138 15.56 -1.11 5.35
CA ASP A 138 15.16 -0.89 6.76
C ASP A 138 13.65 -0.97 6.97
N VAL A 139 12.89 -1.42 5.98
CA VAL A 139 11.48 -1.77 6.17
C VAL A 139 11.39 -2.98 7.10
N CYS A 140 10.36 -3.04 7.95
CA CYS A 140 10.15 -4.17 8.85
C CYS A 140 9.94 -5.47 8.06
N PHE A 141 10.26 -6.62 8.66
CA PHE A 141 10.23 -7.91 7.97
C PHE A 141 8.84 -8.24 7.40
N VAL A 142 7.78 -7.95 8.14
CA VAL A 142 6.39 -8.22 7.76
C VAL A 142 6.01 -7.50 6.46
N ASP A 143 6.30 -6.21 6.39
CA ASP A 143 6.04 -5.39 5.21
C ASP A 143 6.91 -5.82 4.03
N LEU A 144 8.18 -6.12 4.29
CA LEU A 144 9.11 -6.58 3.26
C LEU A 144 8.66 -7.92 2.66
N LYS A 145 8.24 -8.88 3.50
CA LYS A 145 7.64 -10.15 3.08
C LYS A 145 6.36 -9.92 2.30
N THR A 146 5.50 -9.03 2.79
CA THR A 146 4.25 -8.66 2.11
C THR A 146 4.57 -8.18 0.71
N ILE A 147 5.39 -7.13 0.57
CA ILE A 147 5.78 -6.52 -0.70
C ILE A 147 6.34 -7.57 -1.67
N LEU A 148 7.36 -8.33 -1.28
CA LEU A 148 8.08 -9.23 -2.19
C LEU A 148 7.22 -10.42 -2.67
N THR A 149 6.24 -10.83 -1.86
CA THR A 149 5.33 -11.93 -2.21
C THR A 149 4.07 -11.47 -2.94
N ARG A 150 3.82 -10.15 -3.10
CA ARG A 150 2.63 -9.65 -3.81
C ARG A 150 2.64 -10.07 -5.26
N ASP A 151 1.50 -10.59 -5.72
CA ASP A 151 1.35 -10.99 -7.12
C ASP A 151 1.30 -9.80 -8.09
N THR A 152 1.08 -8.60 -7.57
CA THR A 152 0.79 -7.38 -8.32
C THR A 152 2.00 -6.50 -8.62
N LEU A 153 3.19 -6.83 -8.07
CA LEU A 153 4.41 -6.06 -8.32
C LEU A 153 4.71 -5.95 -9.82
N ARG A 154 4.86 -4.72 -10.32
CA ARG A 154 5.20 -4.43 -11.71
C ARG A 154 6.71 -4.39 -11.88
N LEU A 155 7.27 -5.53 -12.30
CA LEU A 155 8.69 -5.73 -12.53
C LEU A 155 8.91 -6.24 -13.96
N SER A 156 9.98 -5.80 -14.60
CA SER A 156 10.46 -6.37 -15.87
C SER A 156 11.13 -7.73 -15.69
N ASN A 157 11.74 -7.97 -14.53
CA ASN A 157 12.48 -9.19 -14.23
C ASN A 157 12.45 -9.53 -12.73
N GLU A 158 12.27 -10.81 -12.43
CA GLU A 158 12.25 -11.36 -11.07
C GLU A 158 13.61 -11.29 -10.37
N ILE A 159 14.72 -11.13 -11.12
CA ILE A 159 16.06 -10.97 -10.53
C ILE A 159 16.11 -9.79 -9.54
N LEU A 160 15.31 -8.74 -9.77
CA LEU A 160 15.23 -7.58 -8.88
C LEU A 160 14.69 -7.94 -7.48
N VAL A 161 13.79 -8.93 -7.41
CA VAL A 161 13.24 -9.44 -6.15
C VAL A 161 14.33 -10.21 -5.40
N TYR A 162 15.04 -11.09 -6.11
CA TYR A 162 16.17 -11.83 -5.56
C TYR A 162 17.26 -10.89 -5.04
N ASP A 163 17.66 -9.88 -5.82
CA ASP A 163 18.68 -8.90 -5.45
C ASP A 163 18.30 -8.10 -4.20
N ALA A 164 17.01 -7.76 -4.05
CA ALA A 164 16.50 -7.08 -2.87
C ALA A 164 16.60 -7.98 -1.62
N ILE A 165 16.23 -9.25 -1.73
CA ILE A 165 16.36 -10.24 -0.66
C ILE A 165 17.83 -10.42 -0.28
N LYS A 166 18.70 -10.63 -1.27
CA LYS A 166 20.14 -10.81 -1.07
C LYS A 166 20.75 -9.63 -0.32
N ARG A 167 20.50 -8.39 -0.77
CA ARG A 167 21.00 -7.18 -0.09
C ARG A 167 20.48 -7.05 1.34
N ARG A 168 19.24 -7.45 1.61
CA ARG A 168 18.67 -7.45 2.96
C ARG A 168 19.39 -8.48 3.84
N VAL A 169 19.59 -9.70 3.35
CA VAL A 169 20.33 -10.76 4.05
C VAL A 169 21.77 -10.34 4.34
N GLU A 170 22.47 -9.75 3.37
CA GLU A 170 23.84 -9.26 3.56
C GLU A 170 23.92 -8.16 4.62
N LYS A 171 22.93 -7.28 4.67
CA LYS A 171 22.85 -6.23 5.68
C LYS A 171 22.63 -6.81 7.08
N GLU A 172 21.73 -7.77 7.23
CA GLU A 172 21.48 -8.45 8.51
C GLU A 172 22.71 -9.25 8.98
N LYS A 173 23.42 -9.94 8.06
CA LYS A 173 24.67 -10.63 8.40
C LYS A 173 25.76 -9.70 8.94
N LYS A 174 25.82 -8.45 8.47
CA LYS A 174 26.74 -7.43 8.99
C LYS A 174 26.33 -6.95 10.38
N ASN A 175 25.02 -6.92 10.65
CA ASN A 175 24.44 -6.55 11.94
C ASN A 175 24.38 -7.79 12.85
N LYS A 176 25.52 -8.18 13.43
CA LYS A 176 25.76 -9.39 14.26
C LYS A 176 24.79 -9.66 15.45
N ASN A 177 23.74 -8.87 15.64
CA ASN A 177 22.79 -8.93 16.76
C ASN A 177 21.37 -9.38 16.38
N ALA A 178 21.07 -9.65 15.10
CA ALA A 178 19.73 -10.12 14.71
C ALA A 178 19.63 -11.64 14.84
N GLY A 179 18.97 -12.09 15.91
CA GLY A 179 18.63 -13.49 16.13
C GLY A 179 17.85 -14.11 14.97
N SER A 180 18.30 -15.30 14.61
CA SER A 180 17.62 -16.35 13.83
C SER A 180 17.46 -16.19 12.31
N CYS A 181 18.34 -16.92 11.64
CA CYS A 181 18.43 -17.29 10.23
C CYS A 181 17.13 -17.84 9.60
N CYS A 182 16.17 -18.36 10.38
CA CYS A 182 15.03 -19.13 9.87
C CYS A 182 13.92 -18.31 9.17
N THR A 183 13.89 -16.98 9.33
CA THR A 183 12.90 -16.13 8.65
C THR A 183 13.24 -15.87 7.17
N TRP A 184 14.52 -15.96 6.78
CA TRP A 184 14.98 -15.68 5.42
C TRP A 184 14.76 -16.82 4.43
N ASP A 185 14.78 -18.07 4.91
CA ASP A 185 14.57 -19.26 4.06
C ASP A 185 13.15 -19.30 3.46
N ASN A 186 12.19 -18.62 4.09
CA ASN A 186 10.85 -18.44 3.51
C ASN A 186 10.85 -17.37 2.42
N LEU A 187 11.67 -16.33 2.58
CA LEU A 187 11.69 -15.20 1.66
C LEU A 187 12.48 -15.51 0.38
N ILE A 188 13.48 -16.39 0.43
CA ILE A 188 14.25 -16.80 -0.76
C ILE A 188 13.38 -17.49 -1.81
N ARG A 189 12.18 -17.95 -1.46
CA ARG A 189 11.20 -18.53 -2.39
C ARG A 189 10.19 -17.51 -2.95
N ALA A 190 10.27 -16.24 -2.54
CA ALA A 190 9.42 -15.17 -3.07
C ALA A 190 9.68 -14.80 -4.55
N PRO A 191 10.94 -14.85 -5.07
CA PRO A 191 11.18 -14.67 -6.49
C PRO A 191 10.55 -15.78 -7.30
N ARG A 192 9.91 -15.42 -8.42
CA ARG A 192 9.30 -16.41 -9.32
C ARG A 192 10.34 -16.91 -10.31
N TYR A 193 11.23 -17.79 -9.84
CA TYR A 193 12.42 -18.21 -10.58
C TYR A 193 12.12 -18.75 -11.98
N GLY A 194 11.00 -19.44 -12.17
CA GLY A 194 10.56 -19.93 -13.47
C GLY A 194 10.23 -18.82 -14.47
N CYS A 195 10.07 -17.57 -14.03
CA CYS A 195 9.90 -16.39 -14.87
C CYS A 195 11.24 -15.72 -15.25
N MET A 196 12.36 -16.07 -14.62
CA MET A 196 13.68 -15.52 -14.94
C MET A 196 14.22 -16.06 -16.28
N SER A 197 15.21 -15.37 -16.85
CA SER A 197 16.02 -15.94 -17.92
C SER A 197 17.05 -16.93 -17.35
N MET A 198 17.56 -17.84 -18.19
CA MET A 198 18.61 -18.76 -17.76
C MET A 198 19.91 -18.03 -17.39
N VAL A 199 20.18 -16.90 -18.07
CA VAL A 199 21.32 -16.03 -17.79
C VAL A 199 21.21 -15.43 -16.38
N ASP A 200 20.04 -14.89 -16.04
CA ASP A 200 19.81 -14.29 -14.72
C ASP A 200 19.86 -15.33 -13.61
N PHE A 201 19.23 -16.49 -13.82
CA PHE A 201 19.21 -17.57 -12.83
C PHE A 201 20.61 -18.14 -12.57
N SER A 202 21.41 -18.32 -13.62
CA SER A 202 22.76 -18.91 -13.51
C SER A 202 23.77 -17.99 -12.85
N ARG A 203 23.54 -16.67 -12.86
CA ARG A 203 24.50 -15.68 -12.35
C ARG A 203 24.68 -15.78 -10.84
N GLU A 204 23.60 -15.70 -10.09
CA GLU A 204 23.66 -15.71 -8.62
C GLU A 204 22.63 -16.64 -7.96
N PRO A 205 21.35 -16.68 -8.38
CA PRO A 205 20.34 -17.54 -7.76
C PRO A 205 20.73 -19.02 -7.70
N LYS A 206 21.29 -19.58 -8.79
CA LYS A 206 21.73 -20.97 -8.88
C LYS A 206 22.80 -21.36 -7.84
N SER A 207 23.62 -20.40 -7.41
CA SER A 207 24.69 -20.62 -6.44
C SER A 207 24.24 -20.40 -4.99
N ASN A 208 22.97 -20.03 -4.77
CA ASN A 208 22.47 -19.74 -3.43
C ASN A 208 22.31 -21.03 -2.61
N PRO A 209 22.93 -21.14 -1.42
CA PRO A 209 22.85 -22.35 -0.59
C PRO A 209 21.49 -22.55 0.08
N SER A 210 20.66 -21.51 0.20
CA SER A 210 19.30 -21.62 0.77
C SER A 210 18.30 -22.28 -0.19
N LEU A 211 18.62 -22.39 -1.47
CA LEU A 211 17.91 -23.26 -2.40
C LEU A 211 18.59 -24.62 -2.40
N ASN A 212 17.86 -25.68 -2.04
CA ASN A 212 18.44 -27.01 -2.03
C ASN A 212 18.81 -27.45 -3.47
N LEU A 213 19.66 -28.48 -3.60
CA LEU A 213 20.14 -28.90 -4.93
C LEU A 213 18.99 -29.34 -5.85
N GLU A 214 18.00 -30.04 -5.30
CA GLU A 214 16.83 -30.53 -6.04
C GLU A 214 15.97 -29.38 -6.59
N GLU A 215 15.63 -28.39 -5.76
CA GLU A 215 14.90 -27.18 -6.15
C GLU A 215 15.64 -26.45 -7.28
N ARG A 216 16.96 -26.30 -7.17
CA ARG A 216 17.76 -25.64 -8.20
C ARG A 216 17.73 -26.36 -9.54
N LEU A 217 17.86 -27.69 -9.52
CA LEU A 217 17.79 -28.52 -10.72
C LEU A 217 16.39 -28.46 -11.35
N CYS A 218 15.33 -28.53 -10.54
CA CYS A 218 13.95 -28.39 -10.99
C CYS A 218 13.71 -27.03 -11.66
N ILE A 219 14.19 -25.94 -11.06
CA ILE A 219 14.08 -24.58 -11.62
C ILE A 219 14.86 -24.48 -12.94
N GLU A 220 16.10 -24.96 -12.98
CA GLU A 220 16.93 -24.94 -14.19
C GLU A 220 16.27 -25.71 -15.34
N GLN A 221 15.80 -26.93 -15.06
CA GLN A 221 15.11 -27.75 -16.03
C GLN A 221 13.80 -27.10 -16.50
N TYR A 222 13.07 -26.44 -15.60
CA TYR A 222 11.87 -25.67 -15.95
C TYR A 222 12.19 -24.55 -16.95
N ILE A 223 13.20 -23.72 -16.65
CA ILE A 223 13.59 -22.58 -17.48
C ILE A 223 14.04 -23.05 -18.86
N LEU A 224 14.85 -24.12 -18.93
CA LEU A 224 15.34 -24.71 -20.18
C LEU A 224 14.20 -25.28 -21.03
N ASN A 225 13.30 -26.07 -20.44
CA ASN A 225 12.17 -26.67 -21.14
C ASN A 225 11.19 -25.61 -21.64
N ARG A 226 10.89 -24.58 -20.83
CA ARG A 226 10.07 -23.43 -21.24
C ARG A 226 10.71 -22.69 -22.41
N GLY A 227 12.03 -22.45 -22.36
CA GLY A 227 12.78 -21.80 -23.45
C GLY A 227 12.80 -22.60 -24.75
N ALA A 228 12.75 -23.93 -24.66
CA ALA A 228 12.65 -24.85 -25.79
C ALA A 228 11.20 -25.03 -26.30
N GLY A 229 10.21 -24.30 -25.78
CA GLY A 229 8.80 -24.42 -26.18
C GLY A 229 8.11 -25.70 -25.70
N LYS A 230 8.71 -26.43 -24.74
CA LYS A 230 8.08 -27.58 -24.10
C LYS A 230 7.16 -27.11 -22.97
N ASN A 231 6.24 -27.99 -22.53
CA ASN A 231 5.41 -27.77 -21.35
C ASN A 231 6.05 -28.41 -20.12
N PRO A 232 6.94 -27.70 -19.38
CA PRO A 232 7.51 -28.23 -18.15
C PRO A 232 6.47 -28.39 -17.04
N GLN A 233 6.75 -29.27 -16.08
CA GLN A 233 5.97 -29.36 -14.85
C GLN A 233 6.07 -28.04 -14.07
N PRO A 234 4.96 -27.55 -13.47
CA PRO A 234 4.97 -26.30 -12.73
C PRO A 234 5.82 -26.38 -11.45
N LEU A 235 6.54 -25.30 -11.16
CA LEU A 235 7.32 -25.11 -9.95
C LEU A 235 6.41 -24.76 -8.76
N PRO A 236 6.81 -25.13 -7.53
CA PRO A 236 6.06 -24.80 -6.32
C PRO A 236 6.05 -23.29 -6.03
N HIS A 237 5.25 -22.87 -5.05
CA HIS A 237 5.21 -21.49 -4.54
C HIS A 237 4.98 -20.39 -5.59
N LYS A 238 4.15 -20.67 -6.61
CA LYS A 238 3.92 -19.78 -7.77
C LYS A 238 5.18 -19.48 -8.60
N GLY A 239 6.25 -20.27 -8.44
CA GLY A 239 7.54 -20.04 -9.08
C GLY A 239 7.49 -20.02 -10.61
N SER A 240 6.49 -20.67 -11.21
CA SER A 240 6.25 -20.72 -12.66
C SER A 240 5.31 -19.63 -13.19
N GLN A 241 4.57 -18.96 -12.33
CA GLN A 241 3.49 -18.07 -12.76
C GLN A 241 4.04 -16.65 -12.90
N PRO A 242 3.76 -15.91 -13.99
CA PRO A 242 4.11 -14.49 -14.06
C PRO A 242 3.25 -13.66 -13.10
N ARG A 243 3.79 -12.54 -12.61
CA ARG A 243 3.06 -11.59 -11.76
C ARG A 243 1.81 -11.08 -12.49
N LEU A 244 0.71 -10.94 -11.74
CA LEU A 244 -0.59 -10.55 -12.26
C LEU A 244 -0.84 -9.09 -11.96
N TYR A 245 -0.85 -8.26 -12.99
CA TYR A 245 -1.15 -6.85 -12.83
C TYR A 245 -2.66 -6.67 -12.62
N THR A 246 -3.08 -6.50 -11.37
CA THR A 246 -4.44 -6.13 -11.04
C THR A 246 -4.64 -4.62 -11.19
N ASN A 247 -5.88 -4.24 -11.48
CA ASN A 247 -6.34 -2.85 -11.48
C ASN A 247 -7.09 -2.56 -10.17
N GLU A 248 -6.50 -2.98 -9.05
CA GLU A 248 -7.04 -2.66 -7.73
C GLU A 248 -7.09 -1.15 -7.55
N ARG A 249 -8.23 -0.68 -7.02
CA ARG A 249 -8.47 0.75 -6.80
C ARG A 249 -7.99 1.12 -5.40
N PRO A 250 -7.31 2.27 -5.26
CA PRO A 250 -6.95 2.77 -3.94
C PRO A 250 -8.21 3.13 -3.13
N HIS A 251 -8.13 2.97 -1.82
CA HIS A 251 -9.10 3.48 -0.88
C HIS A 251 -9.17 5.00 -0.94
N LYS A 252 -10.39 5.53 -0.80
CA LYS A 252 -10.68 6.97 -0.85
C LYS A 252 -10.34 7.62 0.48
N LEU A 253 -9.07 7.98 0.64
CA LEU A 253 -8.55 8.61 1.84
C LEU A 253 -8.27 10.11 1.66
N SER A 254 -7.99 10.58 0.45
CA SER A 254 -7.77 12.00 0.14
C SER A 254 -8.37 12.37 -1.22
N SER A 255 -8.51 13.67 -1.50
CA SER A 255 -8.93 14.20 -2.83
C SER A 255 -8.08 13.63 -3.98
N ARG A 256 -6.82 13.28 -3.72
CA ARG A 256 -5.93 12.67 -4.71
C ARG A 256 -6.26 11.20 -4.97
N SER A 257 -6.70 10.43 -3.97
CA SER A 257 -7.14 9.06 -4.21
C SER A 257 -8.33 9.02 -5.19
N TYR A 258 -9.22 10.04 -5.16
CA TYR A 258 -10.30 10.18 -6.15
C TYR A 258 -9.77 10.41 -7.57
N SER A 259 -8.70 11.21 -7.73
CA SER A 259 -8.13 11.52 -9.05
C SER A 259 -7.31 10.37 -9.65
N ARG A 260 -6.87 9.40 -8.84
CA ARG A 260 -6.20 8.18 -9.34
C ARG A 260 -7.17 7.26 -10.10
N GLU A 261 -8.48 7.43 -9.94
CA GLU A 261 -9.50 6.65 -10.65
C GLU A 261 -9.61 7.02 -12.15
N SER A 262 -9.13 8.19 -12.57
CA SER A 262 -9.35 8.74 -13.91
C SER A 262 -8.23 8.49 -14.92
N SER A 263 -7.27 7.60 -14.61
CA SER A 263 -6.34 7.12 -15.63
C SER A 263 -6.97 5.90 -16.33
N PRO A 264 -7.56 6.03 -17.53
CA PRO A 264 -7.96 4.86 -18.28
C PRO A 264 -6.69 4.04 -18.50
N SER A 265 -6.68 2.83 -17.97
CA SER A 265 -5.69 1.82 -18.32
C SER A 265 -5.70 1.72 -19.84
N SER A 266 -4.68 2.29 -20.49
CA SER A 266 -4.37 2.00 -21.89
C SER A 266 -3.81 0.58 -21.97
N THR A 267 -4.61 -0.38 -21.55
CA THR A 267 -4.55 -1.74 -22.08
C THR A 267 -5.02 -1.58 -23.51
N CYS A 268 -4.06 -1.32 -24.39
CA CYS A 268 -4.24 -1.44 -25.82
C CYS A 268 -4.57 -2.92 -26.07
N SER A 269 -5.87 -3.22 -25.99
CA SER A 269 -6.47 -4.41 -26.55
C SER A 269 -5.96 -4.47 -27.99
N LYS A 270 -5.18 -5.52 -28.30
CA LYS A 270 -4.76 -5.88 -29.66
C LYS A 270 -5.97 -6.31 -30.51
N LYS A 271 -7.01 -5.47 -30.58
CA LYS A 271 -8.20 -5.63 -31.41
C LYS A 271 -8.57 -4.35 -32.18
N SER A 272 -7.80 -3.25 -32.10
CA SER A 272 -8.18 -1.96 -32.70
C SER A 272 -7.43 -1.57 -34.01
N THR A 273 -6.65 -2.47 -34.63
CA THR A 273 -6.09 -2.20 -35.96
C THR A 273 -7.00 -2.63 -37.10
N LYS A 274 -7.87 -3.63 -36.91
CA LYS A 274 -8.82 -4.06 -37.95
C LYS A 274 -10.01 -3.11 -38.10
N ASP A 275 -10.49 -2.54 -37.00
CA ASP A 275 -11.64 -1.62 -37.05
C ASP A 275 -11.29 -0.28 -37.71
N LYS A 276 -10.06 0.21 -37.54
CA LYS A 276 -9.59 1.43 -38.24
C LYS A 276 -9.41 1.23 -39.75
N VAL A 277 -9.02 0.02 -40.18
CA VAL A 277 -8.92 -0.31 -41.61
C VAL A 277 -10.31 -0.46 -42.23
N ILE A 278 -11.28 -1.06 -41.54
CA ILE A 278 -12.66 -1.19 -42.04
C ILE A 278 -13.33 0.19 -42.18
N ILE A 279 -13.13 1.09 -41.19
CA ILE A 279 -13.69 2.44 -41.26
C ILE A 279 -13.05 3.25 -42.40
N ASN A 280 -11.73 3.13 -42.61
CA ASN A 280 -11.07 3.81 -43.74
C ASN A 280 -11.40 3.17 -45.11
N LEU A 281 -11.68 1.86 -45.16
CA LEU A 281 -12.07 1.21 -46.41
C LEU A 281 -13.51 1.60 -46.80
N LEU A 282 -14.42 1.70 -45.83
CA LEU A 282 -15.80 2.12 -46.06
C LEU A 282 -15.90 3.61 -46.41
N SER A 283 -15.09 4.48 -45.79
CA SER A 283 -15.06 5.91 -46.14
C SER A 283 -14.48 6.16 -47.54
N CYS A 284 -13.51 5.35 -47.98
CA CYS A 284 -13.02 5.39 -49.36
C CYS A 284 -14.02 4.84 -50.37
N PHE A 285 -14.84 3.83 -50.01
CA PHE A 285 -15.89 3.32 -50.90
C PHE A 285 -17.05 4.32 -51.09
N THR A 286 -17.40 5.10 -50.07
CA THR A 286 -18.41 6.17 -50.21
C THR A 286 -17.93 7.36 -51.05
N ALA A 287 -16.62 7.57 -51.19
CA ALA A 287 -16.06 8.68 -51.99
C ALA A 287 -15.88 8.36 -53.48
N VAL A 288 -16.07 7.10 -53.89
CA VAL A 288 -15.96 6.67 -55.31
C VAL A 288 -17.33 6.55 -55.99
N PHE A 289 -18.42 6.59 -55.22
CA PHE A 289 -19.79 6.51 -55.71
C PHE A 289 -20.61 7.78 -55.47
N ASP A 290 -19.93 8.92 -55.28
CA ASP A 290 -20.49 10.27 -55.36
C ASP A 290 -19.99 10.97 -56.63
#